data_AF-A0A935K2G6-F1
#
_entry.id   AF-A0A935K2G6-F1
#
_cell.length_a   1.000
_cell.length_b   1.000
_cell.length_c   1.000
_cell.angle_alpha   90.00
_cell.angle_beta   90.00
_cell.angle_gamma   90.00
#
_symmetry.space_group_name_H-M   'P 1'
#
loop_
_entity.id
_entity.type
_entity.pdbx_description
1 polymer ?
#
loop_
_entity_poly.entity_id
_entity_poly.type
_entity_poly.pdbx_seq_one_letter_code
_entity_poly.pdbx_strand_id
1 'polypeptide(L)'
;MKLLLPNKFRIYGWIILLFGIVLGVIRFYFGIKLELLNIKVFAVYSKYFETNYFKVIENHVSEELTALLILVGLFFISFTKEKTENDFITALRYKSLILTFYINTVLVILSFLFVFGFGFINILVINVFSPFIIYVTLFKYFLYNAPKTENTMTDALKT
;
A
#
# COMPACT_ATOMS: atom_id res chain seq x y z
N MET A 1 -14.04 15.77 1.58
CA MET A 1 -12.86 15.43 0.74
C MET A 1 -13.29 15.06 -0.69
N LYS A 2 -13.03 15.89 -1.72
CA LYS A 2 -13.47 15.66 -3.12
C LYS A 2 -12.62 14.65 -3.91
N LEU A 3 -11.46 14.22 -3.39
CA LEU A 3 -10.47 13.39 -4.09
C LEU A 3 -10.64 11.86 -3.91
N LEU A 4 -11.58 11.40 -3.07
CA LEU A 4 -11.75 9.98 -2.76
C LEU A 4 -12.50 9.23 -3.87
N LEU A 5 -12.07 8.00 -4.15
CA LEU A 5 -12.71 7.09 -5.10
C LEU A 5 -14.12 6.69 -4.63
N PRO A 6 -15.08 6.41 -5.54
CA PRO A 6 -16.40 5.92 -5.17
C PRO A 6 -16.33 4.60 -4.38
N ASN A 7 -17.25 4.38 -3.43
CA ASN A 7 -17.25 3.22 -2.52
C ASN A 7 -17.07 1.86 -3.23
N LYS A 8 -17.64 1.73 -4.44
CA LYS A 8 -17.56 0.53 -5.29
C LYS A 8 -16.12 0.12 -5.63
N PHE A 9 -15.15 1.04 -5.61
CA PHE A 9 -13.75 0.70 -5.93
C PHE A 9 -13.05 -0.12 -4.85
N ARG A 10 -13.60 -0.15 -3.63
CA ARG A 10 -13.02 -0.92 -2.53
C ARG A 10 -13.02 -2.42 -2.81
N ILE A 11 -14.08 -2.96 -3.44
CA ILE A 11 -14.13 -4.40 -3.75
C ILE A 11 -13.07 -4.78 -4.78
N TYR A 12 -12.89 -3.94 -5.80
CA TYR A 12 -11.83 -4.13 -6.79
C TYR A 12 -10.45 -4.05 -6.14
N GLY A 13 -10.25 -3.14 -5.18
CA GLY A 13 -9.02 -3.08 -4.38
C GLY A 13 -8.69 -4.39 -3.68
N TRP A 14 -9.68 -5.01 -3.02
CA TRP A 14 -9.50 -6.33 -2.38
C TRP A 14 -9.21 -7.45 -3.37
N ILE A 15 -9.90 -7.48 -4.50
CA ILE A 15 -9.68 -8.49 -5.55
C ILE A 15 -8.26 -8.35 -6.11
N ILE A 16 -7.84 -7.14 -6.46
CA ILE A 16 -6.49 -6.85 -6.99
C ILE A 16 -5.42 -7.22 -5.96
N LEU A 17 -5.62 -6.84 -4.68
CA LEU A 17 -4.70 -7.17 -3.60
C LEU A 17 -4.58 -8.69 -3.43
N LEU A 18 -5.69 -9.43 -3.50
CA LEU A 18 -5.68 -10.89 -3.42
C LEU A 18 -4.87 -11.51 -4.56
N PHE A 19 -5.07 -11.07 -5.80
CA PHE A 19 -4.26 -11.52 -6.93
C PHE A 19 -2.77 -11.23 -6.74
N GLY A 20 -2.42 -10.04 -6.26
CA GLY A 20 -1.03 -9.69 -5.93
C GLY A 20 -0.43 -10.60 -4.87
N ILE A 21 -1.16 -10.89 -3.78
CA ILE A 21 -0.71 -11.80 -2.72
C ILE A 21 -0.51 -13.21 -3.27
N VAL A 22 -1.46 -13.74 -4.04
CA VAL A 22 -1.36 -15.09 -4.64
C VAL A 22 -0.15 -15.18 -5.56
N LEU A 23 0.05 -14.19 -6.45
CA LEU A 23 1.21 -14.15 -7.34
C LEU A 23 2.52 -14.06 -6.55
N GLY A 24 2.56 -13.25 -5.49
CA GLY A 24 3.72 -13.14 -4.61
C GLY A 24 4.06 -14.44 -3.89
N VAL A 25 3.06 -15.16 -3.38
CA VAL A 25 3.28 -16.49 -2.76
C VAL A 25 3.82 -17.48 -3.78
N ILE A 26 3.23 -17.54 -4.99
CA ILE A 26 3.73 -18.38 -6.09
C ILE A 26 5.19 -18.06 -6.41
N ARG A 27 5.54 -16.78 -6.52
CA ARG A 27 6.88 -16.34 -6.93
C ARG A 27 7.93 -16.51 -5.84
N PHE A 28 7.64 -16.08 -4.60
CA PHE A 28 8.62 -15.96 -3.52
C PHE A 28 8.64 -17.18 -2.58
N TYR A 29 7.50 -17.83 -2.35
CA TYR A 29 7.45 -19.01 -1.47
C TYR A 29 7.68 -20.30 -2.25
N PHE A 30 6.99 -20.48 -3.37
CA PHE A 30 7.14 -21.67 -4.22
C PHE A 30 8.28 -21.55 -5.23
N GLY A 31 8.83 -20.35 -5.45
CA GLY A 31 9.92 -20.13 -6.41
C GLY A 31 9.51 -20.30 -7.88
N ILE A 32 8.21 -20.37 -8.18
CA ILE A 32 7.71 -20.65 -9.52
C ILE A 32 7.84 -19.41 -10.39
N LYS A 33 8.48 -19.56 -11.55
CA LYS A 33 8.56 -18.53 -12.59
C LYS A 33 7.58 -18.88 -13.70
N LEU A 34 6.50 -18.09 -13.82
CA LEU A 34 5.52 -18.25 -14.89
C LEU A 34 6.10 -17.74 -16.22
N GLU A 35 6.16 -18.58 -17.25
CA GLU A 35 6.73 -18.22 -18.56
C GLU A 35 5.99 -17.04 -19.22
N LEU A 36 4.68 -16.95 -19.01
CA LEU A 36 3.82 -15.85 -19.49
C LEU A 36 4.27 -14.46 -19.02
N LEU A 37 5.09 -14.38 -17.95
CA LEU A 37 5.60 -13.13 -17.40
C LEU A 37 7.02 -12.79 -17.86
N ASN A 38 7.61 -13.59 -18.77
CA ASN A 38 8.83 -13.21 -19.46
C ASN A 38 8.48 -12.39 -20.71
N ILE A 39 8.58 -11.07 -20.61
CA ILE A 39 8.10 -10.15 -21.65
C ILE A 39 9.13 -9.06 -21.94
N LYS A 40 8.95 -8.39 -23.09
CA LYS A 40 9.72 -7.19 -23.42
C LYS A 40 9.16 -5.99 -22.68
N VAL A 41 10.00 -5.34 -21.88
CA VAL A 41 9.65 -4.13 -21.13
C VAL A 41 10.58 -2.98 -21.47
N PHE A 42 10.05 -1.77 -21.38
CA PHE A 42 10.86 -0.57 -21.49
C PHE A 42 11.53 -0.25 -20.14
N ALA A 43 12.85 -0.43 -20.06
CA ALA A 43 13.64 -0.14 -18.88
C ALA A 43 14.26 1.26 -18.97
N VAL A 44 13.86 2.16 -18.06
CA VAL A 44 14.55 3.43 -17.84
C VAL A 44 15.97 3.18 -17.32
N TYR A 45 16.10 2.21 -16.42
CA TYR A 45 17.36 1.73 -15.89
C TYR A 45 17.26 0.22 -15.61
N SER A 46 18.29 -0.53 -15.96
CA SER A 46 18.46 -1.92 -15.52
C SER A 46 19.95 -2.25 -15.46
N LYS A 47 20.32 -3.14 -14.54
CA LYS A 47 21.68 -3.68 -14.49
C LYS A 47 21.61 -5.15 -14.09
N TYR A 48 21.79 -6.02 -15.07
CA TYR A 48 21.88 -7.47 -14.86
C TYR A 48 23.31 -7.94 -15.09
N PHE A 49 23.76 -7.93 -16.36
CA PHE A 49 25.15 -8.15 -16.76
C PHE A 49 25.77 -6.87 -17.30
N GLU A 50 24.99 -6.13 -18.08
CA GLU A 50 25.32 -4.81 -18.59
C GLU A 50 24.34 -3.78 -18.04
N THR A 51 24.79 -2.54 -17.98
CA THR A 51 23.95 -1.41 -17.60
C THR A 51 23.20 -0.93 -18.83
N ASN A 52 21.87 -0.98 -18.81
CA ASN A 52 21.02 -0.42 -19.86
C ASN A 52 20.29 0.83 -19.34
N TYR A 53 20.18 1.84 -20.19
CA TYR A 53 19.39 3.04 -19.96
C TYR A 53 18.40 3.23 -21.12
N PHE A 54 17.14 3.55 -20.81
CA PHE A 54 16.07 3.84 -21.78
C PHE A 54 15.99 2.82 -22.94
N LYS A 55 16.02 1.52 -22.62
CA LYS A 55 16.08 0.44 -23.61
C LYS A 55 14.96 -0.57 -23.39
N VAL A 56 14.46 -1.15 -24.47
CA VAL A 56 13.57 -2.31 -24.38
C VAL A 56 14.41 -3.57 -24.15
N ILE A 57 14.13 -4.26 -23.05
CA ILE A 57 14.84 -5.49 -22.63
C ILE A 57 13.84 -6.62 -22.40
N GLU A 58 14.32 -7.86 -22.48
CA GLU A 58 13.56 -9.01 -21.98
C GLU A 58 13.78 -9.13 -20.47
N ASN A 59 12.69 -9.12 -19.71
CA ASN A 59 12.72 -9.25 -18.26
C ASN A 59 11.55 -10.12 -17.79
N HIS A 60 11.79 -10.88 -16.74
CA HIS A 60 10.73 -11.56 -16.02
C HIS A 60 10.11 -10.59 -15.02
N VAL A 61 8.85 -10.20 -15.24
CA VAL A 61 8.22 -9.08 -14.52
C VAL A 61 7.43 -9.51 -13.29
N SER A 62 7.67 -10.71 -12.76
CA SER A 62 6.81 -11.26 -11.71
C SER A 62 6.86 -10.48 -10.41
N GLU A 63 8.04 -10.00 -10.05
CA GLU A 63 8.29 -9.20 -8.86
C GLU A 63 7.65 -7.82 -9.00
N GLU A 64 7.85 -7.17 -10.14
CA GLU A 64 7.28 -5.86 -10.45
C GLU A 64 5.75 -5.91 -10.53
N LEU A 65 5.19 -6.93 -11.19
CA LEU A 65 3.75 -7.12 -11.28
C LEU A 65 3.13 -7.42 -9.91
N THR A 66 3.78 -8.25 -9.10
CA THR A 66 3.36 -8.53 -7.72
C THR A 66 3.30 -7.24 -6.91
N ALA A 67 4.40 -6.45 -6.94
CA ALA A 67 4.48 -5.18 -6.24
C ALA A 67 3.40 -4.18 -6.72
N LEU A 68 3.19 -4.08 -8.04
CA LEU A 68 2.20 -3.20 -8.64
C LEU A 68 0.77 -3.57 -8.21
N LEU A 69 0.40 -4.85 -8.26
CA LEU A 69 -0.92 -5.33 -7.84
C LEU A 69 -1.17 -5.04 -6.36
N ILE A 70 -0.19 -5.33 -5.50
CA ILE A 70 -0.31 -5.05 -4.06
C ILE A 70 -0.47 -3.53 -3.83
N LEU A 71 0.36 -2.70 -4.47
CA LEU A 71 0.32 -1.25 -4.33
C LEU A 71 -1.02 -0.67 -4.79
N VAL A 72 -1.50 -1.05 -5.98
CA VAL A 72 -2.76 -0.57 -6.54
C VAL A 72 -3.95 -1.05 -5.71
N GLY A 73 -3.94 -2.31 -5.27
CA GLY A 73 -4.97 -2.87 -4.41
C GLY A 73 -5.08 -2.13 -3.08
N LEU A 74 -3.94 -1.91 -2.40
CA LEU A 74 -3.88 -1.12 -1.18
C LEU A 74 -4.30 0.34 -1.38
N PHE A 75 -3.87 0.99 -2.47
CA PHE A 75 -4.30 2.35 -2.80
C PHE A 75 -5.83 2.44 -2.94
N PHE A 76 -6.47 1.49 -3.64
CA PHE A 76 -7.92 1.45 -3.82
C PHE A 76 -8.63 1.25 -2.48
N ILE A 77 -8.14 0.35 -1.63
CA ILE A 77 -8.73 0.11 -0.31
C ILE A 77 -8.63 1.37 0.57
N SER A 78 -7.47 2.02 0.58
CA SER A 78 -7.20 3.22 1.39
C SER A 78 -8.03 4.42 0.98
N PHE A 79 -8.04 4.78 -0.31
CA PHE A 79 -8.55 6.07 -0.78
C PHE A 79 -9.96 6.01 -1.36
N THR A 80 -10.76 5.01 -0.94
CA THR A 80 -12.16 4.88 -1.31
C THR A 80 -13.10 5.42 -0.22
N LYS A 81 -14.15 6.16 -0.64
CA LYS A 81 -15.21 6.72 0.23
C LYS A 81 -15.91 5.65 1.05
N GLU A 82 -16.32 6.01 2.26
CA GLU A 82 -17.31 5.20 3.01
C GLU A 82 -18.71 5.36 2.40
N LYS A 83 -19.66 4.50 2.80
CA LYS A 83 -21.05 4.56 2.28
C LYS A 83 -21.70 5.91 2.56
N THR A 84 -21.45 6.42 3.76
CA THR A 84 -21.79 7.78 4.20
C THR A 84 -20.48 8.47 4.52
N GLU A 85 -20.19 9.58 3.86
CA GLU A 85 -18.98 10.37 4.10
C GLU A 85 -19.44 11.74 4.65
N ASN A 86 -19.12 12.01 5.91
CA ASN A 86 -19.41 13.27 6.59
C ASN A 86 -18.09 13.93 7.08
N ASP A 87 -18.20 15.12 7.66
CA ASP A 87 -17.04 15.88 8.11
C ASP A 87 -16.28 15.17 9.24
N PHE A 88 -17.00 14.46 10.11
CA PHE A 88 -16.39 13.65 11.17
C PHE A 88 -15.53 12.50 10.61
N ILE A 89 -16.05 11.71 9.65
CA ILE A 89 -15.28 10.64 9.00
C ILE A 89 -14.09 11.23 8.25
N THR A 90 -14.27 12.40 7.62
CA THR A 90 -13.17 13.13 6.98
C THR A 90 -12.08 13.50 7.99
N ALA A 91 -12.44 13.98 9.18
CA ALA A 91 -11.50 14.26 10.26
C ALA A 91 -10.79 13.00 10.76
N LEU A 92 -11.49 11.87 10.90
CA LEU A 92 -10.88 10.59 11.23
C LEU A 92 -9.84 10.16 10.19
N ARG A 93 -10.13 10.33 8.89
CA ARG A 93 -9.15 10.04 7.83
C ARG A 93 -7.89 10.87 7.97
N TYR A 94 -8.01 12.17 8.25
CA TYR A 94 -6.85 13.04 8.46
C TYR A 94 -6.04 12.60 9.68
N LYS A 95 -6.71 12.31 10.81
CA LYS A 95 -6.06 11.79 12.03
C LYS A 95 -5.30 10.49 11.75
N SER A 96 -5.93 9.54 11.07
CA SER A 96 -5.29 8.27 10.70
C SER A 96 -4.11 8.47 9.76
N LEU A 97 -4.22 9.38 8.79
CA LEU A 97 -3.15 9.65 7.83
C LEU A 97 -1.92 10.26 8.53
N ILE A 98 -2.13 11.25 9.41
CA ILE A 98 -1.05 11.86 10.20
C ILE A 98 -0.37 10.81 11.07
N LEU A 99 -1.15 10.03 11.83
CA LEU A 99 -0.60 8.98 12.71
C LEU A 99 0.13 7.89 11.91
N THR A 100 -0.35 7.56 10.71
CA THR A 100 0.34 6.63 9.80
C THR A 100 1.74 7.12 9.46
N PHE A 101 1.90 8.38 9.09
CA PHE A 101 3.22 8.93 8.79
C PHE A 101 4.13 8.90 10.00
N TYR A 102 3.65 9.29 11.19
CA TYR A 102 4.45 9.19 12.42
C TYR A 102 4.93 7.76 12.70
N ILE A 103 4.01 6.79 12.70
CA ILE A 103 4.36 5.38 12.98
C ILE A 103 5.32 4.85 11.91
N ASN A 104 5.02 5.07 10.62
CA ASN A 104 5.86 4.58 9.53
C ASN A 104 7.26 5.21 9.58
N THR A 105 7.37 6.50 9.88
CA THR A 105 8.66 7.19 10.05
C THR A 105 9.45 6.60 11.22
N VAL A 106 8.81 6.33 12.37
CA VAL A 106 9.49 5.67 13.50
C VAL A 106 10.00 4.29 13.08
N LEU A 107 9.20 3.49 12.38
CA LEU A 107 9.63 2.17 11.89
C LEU A 107 10.83 2.26 10.95
N VAL A 108 10.86 3.23 10.03
CA VAL A 108 12.01 3.45 9.13
C VAL A 108 13.25 3.89 9.89
N ILE A 109 13.11 4.82 10.85
CA ILE A 109 14.23 5.27 11.68
C ILE A 109 14.83 4.08 12.45
N LEU A 110 13.99 3.27 13.09
CA LEU A 110 14.46 2.07 13.77
C LEU A 110 15.15 1.11 12.79
N SER A 111 14.65 1.00 11.56
CA SER A 111 15.27 0.15 10.53
C SER A 111 16.64 0.65 10.11
N PHE A 112 16.85 1.97 9.98
CA PHE A 112 18.17 2.55 9.72
C PHE A 112 19.17 2.31 10.86
N LEU A 113 18.69 2.28 12.11
CA LEU A 113 19.55 2.11 13.28
C LEU A 113 19.89 0.64 13.55
N PHE A 114 18.99 -0.29 13.24
CA PHE A 114 19.07 -1.68 13.73
C PHE A 114 19.09 -2.75 12.64
N VAL A 115 18.87 -2.41 11.37
CA VAL A 115 18.84 -3.39 10.27
C VAL A 115 19.88 -3.04 9.21
N PHE A 116 20.72 -4.02 8.85
CA PHE A 116 21.83 -3.82 7.93
C PHE A 116 21.84 -4.84 6.77
N GLY A 117 22.61 -4.55 5.72
CA GLY A 117 22.79 -5.44 4.57
C GLY A 117 21.52 -5.65 3.74
N PHE A 118 21.38 -6.82 3.11
CA PHE A 118 20.22 -7.16 2.28
C PHE A 118 18.89 -7.17 3.06
N GLY A 119 18.94 -7.44 4.37
CA GLY A 119 17.76 -7.33 5.23
C GLY A 119 17.17 -5.92 5.24
N PHE A 120 18.03 -4.90 5.19
CA PHE A 120 17.58 -3.50 5.15
C PHE A 120 16.86 -3.16 3.84
N ILE A 121 17.32 -3.70 2.70
CA ILE A 121 16.65 -3.54 1.40
C ILE A 121 15.24 -4.14 1.44
N ASN A 122 15.07 -5.32 2.03
CA ASN A 122 13.75 -5.94 2.18
C ASN A 122 12.80 -5.06 3.02
N ILE A 123 13.31 -4.44 4.09
CA ILE A 123 12.53 -3.50 4.90
C ILE A 123 12.13 -2.26 4.09
N LEU A 124 13.01 -1.71 3.26
CA LEU A 124 12.66 -0.61 2.36
C LEU A 124 11.56 -0.99 1.37
N VAL A 125 11.61 -2.21 0.81
CA VAL A 125 10.55 -2.71 -0.08
C VAL A 125 9.22 -2.81 0.68
N ILE A 126 9.22 -3.37 1.89
CA ILE A 126 8.02 -3.43 2.75
C ILE A 126 7.51 -2.02 3.07
N ASN A 127 8.42 -1.04 3.20
CA ASN A 127 8.08 0.34 3.53
C ASN A 127 7.25 1.06 2.45
N VAL A 128 7.30 0.59 1.20
CA VAL A 128 6.44 1.11 0.13
C VAL A 128 4.96 0.82 0.41
N PHE A 129 4.67 -0.31 1.07
CA PHE A 129 3.31 -0.77 1.34
C PHE A 129 2.83 -0.45 2.76
N SER A 130 3.74 -0.38 3.74
CA SER A 130 3.37 -0.23 5.15
C SER A 130 2.52 1.01 5.48
N PRO A 131 2.72 2.21 4.89
CA PRO A 131 1.84 3.35 5.14
C PRO A 131 0.38 3.03 4.81
N PHE A 132 0.12 2.32 3.70
CA PHE A 132 -1.25 1.98 3.32
C PHE A 132 -1.89 1.02 4.32
N ILE A 133 -1.16 -0.01 4.74
CA ILE A 133 -1.64 -1.01 5.68
C ILE A 133 -1.93 -0.38 7.04
N ILE A 134 -0.99 0.42 7.56
CA ILE A 134 -1.14 1.15 8.82
C ILE A 134 -2.33 2.10 8.72
N TYR A 135 -2.44 2.88 7.64
CA TYR A 135 -3.54 3.81 7.42
C TYR A 135 -4.90 3.12 7.43
N VAL A 136 -5.08 2.07 6.64
CA VAL A 136 -6.35 1.32 6.57
C VAL A 136 -6.71 0.77 7.93
N THR A 137 -5.74 0.22 8.65
CA THR A 137 -5.94 -0.37 9.98
C THR A 137 -6.39 0.69 10.98
N LEU A 138 -5.65 1.80 11.09
CA LEU A 138 -5.97 2.91 12.00
C LEU A 138 -7.30 3.56 11.66
N PHE A 139 -7.56 3.81 10.38
CA PHE A 139 -8.81 4.42 9.95
C PHE A 139 -10.01 3.54 10.29
N LYS A 140 -9.93 2.23 10.03
CA LYS A 140 -11.01 1.30 10.40
C LYS A 140 -11.16 1.17 11.91
N TYR A 141 -10.07 1.17 12.66
CA TYR A 141 -10.11 1.15 14.12
C TYR A 141 -10.81 2.38 14.69
N PHE A 142 -10.41 3.59 14.28
CA PHE A 142 -11.06 4.82 14.75
C PHE A 142 -12.52 4.94 14.29
N LEU A 143 -12.82 4.49 13.06
CA LEU A 143 -14.19 4.48 12.55
C LEU A 143 -15.09 3.52 13.34
N TYR A 144 -14.58 2.34 13.72
CA TYR A 144 -15.32 1.37 14.52
C TYR A 144 -15.60 1.87 15.94
N ASN A 145 -14.64 2.60 16.52
CA ASN A 145 -14.76 3.17 17.87
C ASN A 145 -15.47 4.55 17.90
N ALA A 146 -15.91 5.06 16.74
CA ALA A 146 -16.57 6.36 16.66
C ALA A 146 -17.93 6.34 17.38
N PRO A 147 -18.29 7.43 18.08
CA PRO A 147 -19.65 7.59 18.62
C PRO A 147 -20.68 7.56 17.50
N LYS A 148 -21.85 6.96 17.72
CA LYS A 148 -22.87 6.80 16.67
C LYS A 148 -23.76 8.04 16.47
N THR A 149 -23.68 9.06 17.33
CA THR A 149 -24.53 10.25 17.30
C THR A 149 -23.75 11.52 16.97
N GLU A 150 -24.35 12.41 16.18
CA GLU A 150 -23.70 13.59 15.59
C GLU A 150 -23.20 14.60 16.64
N ASN A 151 -23.93 14.77 17.75
CA ASN A 151 -23.52 15.64 18.86
C ASN A 151 -22.26 15.13 19.58
N THR A 152 -22.16 13.82 19.81
CA THR A 152 -20.98 13.24 20.49
C THR A 152 -19.75 13.16 19.58
N MET A 153 -19.96 13.06 18.27
CA MET A 153 -18.89 13.15 17.27
C MET A 153 -18.21 14.53 17.24
N THR A 154 -18.98 15.60 17.42
CA THR A 154 -18.46 16.99 17.35
C THR A 154 -17.60 17.33 18.57
N ASP A 155 -17.95 16.79 19.74
CA ASP A 155 -17.17 16.99 20.97
C ASP A 155 -15.87 16.17 20.98
N ALA A 156 -15.85 14.97 20.39
CA ALA A 156 -14.66 14.13 20.27
C ALA A 156 -13.56 14.70 19.34
N LEU A 157 -13.90 15.68 18.50
CA LEU A 157 -12.93 16.38 17.64
C LEU A 157 -12.22 17.55 18.35
N LYS A 158 -12.75 18.02 19.48
CA LYS A 158 -12.18 19.14 20.26
C LYS A 158 -11.11 18.69 21.26
N THR A 159 -11.01 17.38 21.51
CA THR A 159 -9.98 16.72 22.33
C THR A 159 -8.88 16.14 21.48
#